data_AF-A0A2J6IEG6-F1
#
_entry.id   AF-A0A2J6IEG6-F1
#
_cell.length_a   1.000
_cell.length_b   1.000
_cell.length_c   1.000
_cell.angle_alpha   90.00
_cell.angle_beta   90.00
_cell.angle_gamma   90.00
#
_symmetry.space_group_name_H-M   'P 1'
#
loop_
_entity.id
_entity.type
_entity.pdbx_description
1 polymer ?
#
loop_
_entity_poly.entity_id
_entity_poly.type
_entity_poly.pdbx_seq_one_letter_code
_entity_poly.pdbx_strand_id
1 'polypeptide(L)'
;AHTPDALLNVLKTINALRTGNEKLICVVGTGGDRDKTKRPIMAEIASRMSDMLILTSDNPRTEDPENILNDMMQGVDPAKKSKTLVIANRKEAIKTAVNFANEGDIILVAGKGHEKYQEINGVKHPFDDKKILEELFEID
;
A
#
# COMPACT_ATOMS: atom_id res chain seq x y z
N ALA A 1 7.70 5.22 -1.60
CA ALA A 1 8.21 5.20 -0.21
C ALA A 1 8.15 3.78 0.34
N HIS A 2 9.25 3.25 0.92
CA HIS A 2 9.32 1.86 1.43
C HIS A 2 9.92 1.75 2.85
N THR A 3 10.08 2.89 3.53
CA THR A 3 10.50 3.01 4.94
C THR A 3 9.46 3.83 5.70
N PRO A 4 9.36 3.68 7.03
CA PRO A 4 8.44 4.48 7.86
C PRO A 4 8.54 5.99 7.60
N ASP A 5 9.75 6.55 7.66
CA ASP A 5 9.96 7.99 7.50
C ASP A 5 9.58 8.49 6.10
N ALA A 6 9.95 7.73 5.06
CA ALA A 6 9.59 8.11 3.70
C ALA A 6 8.08 8.06 3.48
N LEU A 7 7.39 7.07 4.08
CA LEU A 7 5.94 6.94 3.98
C LEU A 7 5.24 8.07 4.71
N LEU A 8 5.68 8.36 5.95
CA LEU A 8 5.20 9.47 6.77
C LEU A 8 5.35 10.80 6.03
N ASN A 9 6.51 11.07 5.43
CA ASN A 9 6.76 12.32 4.71
C ASN A 9 5.83 12.48 3.49
N VAL A 10 5.65 11.43 2.69
CA VAL A 10 4.72 11.48 1.55
C VAL A 10 3.28 11.72 2.01
N LEU A 11 2.83 10.99 3.04
CA LEU A 11 1.48 11.15 3.58
C LEU A 11 1.28 12.53 4.21
N LYS A 12 2.30 13.11 4.87
CA LYS A 12 2.24 14.48 5.40
C LYS A 12 2.05 15.49 4.27
N THR A 13 2.85 15.36 3.20
CA THR A 13 2.74 16.23 2.03
C THR A 13 1.36 16.14 1.40
N ILE A 14 0.83 14.93 1.18
CA ILE A 14 -0.51 14.75 0.62
C ILE A 14 -1.56 15.41 1.52
N ASN A 15 -1.53 15.14 2.83
CA ASN A 15 -2.50 15.72 3.75
C ASN A 15 -2.40 17.25 3.87
N ALA A 16 -1.22 17.84 3.66
CA ALA A 16 -1.07 19.30 3.60
C ALA A 16 -1.61 19.92 2.31
N LEU A 17 -1.72 19.14 1.22
CA LEU A 17 -2.23 19.59 -0.07
C LEU A 17 -3.75 19.40 -0.21
N ARG A 18 -4.32 18.43 0.50
CA ARG A 18 -5.75 18.13 0.46
C ARG A 18 -6.60 19.24 1.07
N THR A 19 -7.77 19.47 0.49
CA THR A 19 -8.73 20.45 1.01
C THR A 19 -9.64 19.85 2.08
N GLY A 20 -9.70 18.52 2.15
CA GLY A 20 -10.50 17.77 3.12
C GLY A 20 -11.81 17.21 2.55
N ASN A 21 -12.12 17.54 1.29
CA ASN A 21 -13.28 17.00 0.58
C ASN A 21 -12.96 15.69 -0.16
N GLU A 22 -11.68 15.44 -0.42
CA GLU A 22 -11.17 14.23 -1.05
C GLU A 22 -11.03 13.14 0.02
N LYS A 23 -10.94 11.86 -0.36
CA LYS A 23 -10.41 10.76 0.45
C LYS A 23 -8.97 10.44 0.06
N LEU A 24 -8.17 9.95 1.00
CA LEU A 24 -6.87 9.35 0.73
C LEU A 24 -6.93 7.85 0.97
N ILE A 25 -6.74 7.08 -0.10
CA ILE A 25 -6.62 5.62 -0.08
C ILE A 25 -5.13 5.27 -0.20
N CYS A 26 -4.56 4.62 0.81
CA CYS A 26 -3.17 4.19 0.79
C CYS A 26 -3.06 2.68 0.54
N VAL A 27 -2.38 2.28 -0.53
CA VAL A 27 -2.01 0.90 -0.82
C VAL A 27 -0.54 0.73 -0.51
N VAL A 28 -0.21 -0.14 0.45
CA VAL A 28 1.18 -0.32 0.88
C VAL A 28 1.46 -1.75 1.32
N GLY A 29 2.68 -2.20 1.03
CA GLY A 29 3.22 -3.48 1.48
C GLY A 29 4.62 -3.31 2.03
N THR A 30 5.19 -4.41 2.51
CA THR A 30 6.62 -4.49 2.86
C THR A 30 7.25 -5.72 2.22
N GLY A 31 8.56 -5.66 1.97
CA GLY A 31 9.30 -6.81 1.45
C GLY A 31 9.58 -7.86 2.53
N GLY A 32 9.54 -9.14 2.14
CA GLY A 32 10.02 -10.26 2.93
C GLY A 32 11.56 -10.37 2.93
N ASP A 33 12.11 -11.21 3.79
CA ASP A 33 13.54 -11.44 4.04
C ASP A 33 14.31 -10.14 4.34
N ARG A 34 13.64 -9.20 5.00
CA ARG A 34 14.15 -7.88 5.37
C ARG A 34 13.72 -7.54 6.79
N ASP A 35 14.10 -6.35 7.23
CA ASP A 35 13.71 -5.80 8.51
C ASP A 35 12.18 -5.90 8.73
N LYS A 36 11.80 -6.74 9.70
CA LYS A 36 10.42 -6.97 10.11
C LYS A 36 9.92 -5.88 11.06
N THR A 37 10.81 -5.17 11.75
CA THR A 37 10.44 -4.19 12.77
C THR A 37 9.67 -3.01 12.18
N LYS A 38 9.94 -2.67 10.90
CA LYS A 38 9.20 -1.62 10.19
C LYS A 38 7.77 -2.00 9.80
N ARG A 39 7.41 -3.30 9.77
CA ARG A 39 6.10 -3.78 9.29
C ARG A 39 4.92 -3.14 10.04
N PRO A 40 4.81 -3.30 11.37
CA PRO A 40 3.73 -2.67 12.13
C PRO A 40 3.82 -1.14 12.06
N ILE A 41 5.02 -0.55 12.11
CA ILE A 41 5.21 0.91 12.09
C ILE A 41 4.68 1.52 10.78
N MET A 42 4.95 0.90 9.64
CA MET A 42 4.45 1.38 8.34
C MET A 42 2.93 1.31 8.25
N ALA A 43 2.31 0.25 8.80
CA ALA A 43 0.86 0.11 8.81
C ALA A 43 0.19 1.08 9.79
N GLU A 44 0.79 1.34 10.95
CA GLU A 44 0.32 2.36 11.90
C GLU A 44 0.31 3.74 11.24
N ILE A 45 1.43 4.14 10.62
CA ILE A 45 1.55 5.42 9.92
C ILE A 45 0.49 5.54 8.83
N ALA A 46 0.39 4.52 7.97
CA ALA A 46 -0.56 4.55 6.86
C ALA A 46 -2.02 4.65 7.36
N SER A 47 -2.43 3.79 8.30
CA SER A 47 -3.81 3.76 8.82
C SER A 47 -4.22 5.03 9.57
N ARG A 48 -3.26 5.70 10.20
CA ARG A 48 -3.51 6.98 10.88
C ARG A 48 -3.67 8.13 9.91
N MET A 49 -2.92 8.12 8.82
CA MET A 49 -2.78 9.26 7.91
C MET A 49 -3.57 9.13 6.60
N SER A 50 -4.21 8.00 6.36
CA SER A 50 -5.14 7.80 5.25
C SER A 50 -6.57 7.60 5.77
N ASP A 51 -7.55 7.84 4.89
CA ASP A 51 -8.97 7.56 5.17
C ASP A 51 -9.28 6.08 5.01
N MET A 52 -8.55 5.41 4.11
CA MET A 52 -8.60 3.98 3.89
C MET A 52 -7.18 3.43 3.71
N LEU A 53 -6.90 2.29 4.32
CA LEU A 53 -5.65 1.56 4.15
C LEU A 53 -5.93 0.23 3.44
N ILE A 54 -5.12 -0.11 2.45
CA ILE A 54 -5.10 -1.44 1.84
C ILE A 54 -3.68 -1.99 1.98
N LEU A 55 -3.53 -3.00 2.83
CA LEU A 55 -2.28 -3.74 2.99
C LEU A 55 -2.18 -4.80 1.91
N THR A 56 -1.01 -4.88 1.26
CA THR A 56 -0.79 -5.82 0.16
C THR A 56 0.64 -6.33 0.09
N SER A 57 0.89 -7.33 -0.75
CA SER A 57 2.24 -7.83 -1.01
C SER A 57 3.07 -6.82 -1.81
N ASP A 58 4.37 -6.77 -1.53
CA ASP A 58 5.35 -5.97 -2.29
C ASP A 58 6.36 -6.92 -2.96
N ASN A 59 7.42 -7.30 -2.26
CA ASN A 59 8.37 -8.33 -2.68
C ASN A 59 8.45 -9.37 -1.56
N PRO A 60 7.55 -10.37 -1.54
CA PRO A 60 7.51 -11.33 -0.43
C PRO A 60 8.77 -12.19 -0.35
N ARG A 61 9.53 -12.32 -1.44
CA ARG A 61 10.73 -13.15 -1.52
C ARG A 61 10.41 -14.57 -1.06
N THR A 62 11.08 -15.09 -0.04
CA THR A 62 10.83 -16.45 0.46
C THR A 62 9.80 -16.51 1.58
N GLU A 63 9.33 -15.37 2.08
CA GLU A 63 8.27 -15.32 3.10
C GLU A 63 6.88 -15.47 2.48
N ASP A 64 5.97 -16.09 3.24
CA ASP A 64 4.54 -16.08 2.94
C ASP A 64 4.01 -14.62 3.03
N PRO A 65 3.40 -14.08 1.96
CA PRO A 65 2.77 -12.77 2.00
C PRO A 65 1.80 -12.58 3.17
N GLU A 66 1.03 -13.60 3.55
CA GLU A 66 0.06 -13.50 4.64
C GLU A 66 0.75 -13.28 5.99
N ASN A 67 1.92 -13.88 6.22
CA ASN A 67 2.70 -13.65 7.43
C ASN A 67 3.21 -12.21 7.50
N ILE A 68 3.66 -11.65 6.38
CA ILE A 68 4.08 -10.24 6.30
C ILE A 68 2.89 -9.32 6.61
N LEU A 69 1.72 -9.61 6.05
CA LEU A 69 0.51 -8.81 6.27
C LEU A 69 0.01 -8.92 7.70
N ASN A 70 0.09 -10.09 8.32
CA ASN A 70 -0.21 -10.29 9.73
C ASN A 70 0.72 -9.47 10.63
N ASP A 71 2.02 -9.44 10.34
CA ASP A 71 2.98 -8.59 11.07
C ASP A 71 2.65 -7.09 10.91
N MET A 72 2.27 -6.67 9.70
CA MET A 72 1.85 -5.29 9.45
C MET A 72 0.57 -4.94 10.23
N MET A 73 -0.42 -5.82 10.23
CA MET A 73 -1.70 -5.62 10.94
C MET A 73 -1.55 -5.43 12.45
N GLN A 74 -0.45 -5.90 13.06
CA GLN A 74 -0.17 -5.64 14.48
C GLN A 74 0.00 -4.15 14.80
N GLY A 75 0.38 -3.33 13.82
CA GLY A 75 0.49 -1.87 13.98
C GLY A 75 -0.81 -1.11 13.73
N VAL A 76 -1.88 -1.77 13.28
CA VAL A 76 -3.15 -1.11 12.99
C VAL A 76 -3.99 -1.03 14.25
N ASP A 77 -4.25 0.20 14.71
CA ASP A 77 -5.13 0.46 15.85
C ASP A 77 -6.50 -0.21 15.66
N PRO A 78 -7.08 -0.88 16.68
CA PRO A 78 -8.42 -1.46 16.61
C PRO A 78 -9.49 -0.53 16.02
N ALA A 79 -9.46 0.77 16.32
CA ALA A 79 -10.39 1.76 15.80
C ALA A 79 -10.23 2.02 14.29
N LYS A 80 -9.08 1.67 13.70
CA LYS A 80 -8.77 1.80 12.27
C LYS A 80 -9.00 0.52 11.47
N LYS A 81 -9.28 -0.62 12.13
CA LYS A 81 -9.49 -1.91 11.45
C LYS A 81 -10.64 -1.88 10.45
N SER A 82 -11.76 -1.21 10.77
CA SER A 82 -12.91 -1.09 9.84
C SER A 82 -12.61 -0.30 8.56
N LYS A 83 -11.51 0.48 8.57
CA LYS A 83 -11.02 1.27 7.42
C LYS A 83 -9.76 0.66 6.79
N THR A 84 -9.44 -0.59 7.14
CA THR A 84 -8.25 -1.29 6.66
C THR A 84 -8.66 -2.59 5.97
N LEU A 85 -8.23 -2.76 4.72
CA LEU A 85 -8.35 -4.02 3.99
C LEU A 85 -6.98 -4.71 3.89
N VAL A 86 -7.00 -6.04 3.81
CA VAL A 86 -5.81 -6.87 3.59
C VAL A 86 -6.06 -7.69 2.33
N ILE A 87 -5.25 -7.46 1.29
CA ILE A 87 -5.37 -8.12 -0.01
C ILE A 87 -3.97 -8.47 -0.48
N ALA A 88 -3.55 -9.73 -0.33
CA ALA A 88 -2.18 -10.14 -0.66
C ALA A 88 -1.83 -9.94 -2.14
N ASN A 89 -2.78 -10.15 -3.05
CA ASN A 89 -2.54 -9.88 -4.47
C ASN A 89 -2.47 -8.36 -4.72
N ARG A 90 -1.28 -7.89 -5.12
CA ARG A 90 -1.00 -6.46 -5.33
C ARG A 90 -1.85 -5.83 -6.43
N LYS A 91 -2.10 -6.57 -7.53
CA LYS A 91 -2.94 -6.07 -8.62
C LYS A 91 -4.39 -5.90 -8.17
N GLU A 92 -4.92 -6.88 -7.43
CA GLU A 92 -6.28 -6.78 -6.87
C GLU A 92 -6.39 -5.70 -5.79
N ALA A 93 -5.34 -5.47 -4.98
CA ALA A 93 -5.30 -4.37 -4.02
C ALA A 93 -5.36 -2.99 -4.71
N ILE A 94 -4.58 -2.80 -5.78
CA ILE A 94 -4.61 -1.57 -6.59
C ILE A 94 -5.98 -1.40 -7.25
N LYS A 95 -6.51 -2.44 -7.88
CA LYS A 95 -7.85 -2.42 -8.48
C LYS A 95 -8.94 -2.07 -7.47
N THR A 96 -8.86 -2.66 -6.27
CA THR A 96 -9.77 -2.36 -5.17
C THR A 96 -9.67 -0.89 -4.78
N ALA A 97 -8.46 -0.33 -4.66
CA ALA A 97 -8.29 1.09 -4.37
C ALA A 97 -8.95 1.99 -5.42
N VAL A 98 -8.78 1.67 -6.70
CA VAL A 98 -9.42 2.39 -7.81
C VAL A 98 -10.93 2.33 -7.71
N ASN A 99 -11.50 1.15 -7.44
CA ASN A 99 -12.95 0.98 -7.30
C ASN A 99 -13.56 1.74 -6.11
N PHE A 100 -12.79 1.99 -5.05
CA PHE A 100 -13.24 2.78 -3.89
C PHE A 100 -13.09 4.29 -4.08
N ALA A 101 -12.23 4.71 -5.00
CA ALA A 101 -11.97 6.11 -5.27
C ALA A 101 -13.11 6.74 -6.07
N ASN A 102 -13.46 7.97 -5.71
CA ASN A 102 -14.35 8.84 -6.46
C ASN A 102 -13.52 9.92 -7.17
N GLU A 103 -14.16 10.66 -8.06
CA GLU A 103 -13.53 11.84 -8.67
C GLU A 103 -13.02 12.80 -7.58
N GLY A 104 -11.76 13.21 -7.70
CA GLY A 104 -11.07 14.05 -6.73
C GLY A 104 -10.39 13.30 -5.58
N ASP A 105 -10.68 12.02 -5.35
CA ASP A 105 -9.97 11.21 -4.34
C ASP A 105 -8.52 10.95 -4.76
N ILE A 106 -7.67 10.66 -3.77
CA ILE A 106 -6.24 10.43 -3.95
C ILE A 106 -5.92 8.97 -3.61
N ILE A 107 -5.28 8.27 -4.55
CA ILE A 107 -4.72 6.93 -4.32
C ILE A 107 -3.19 7.05 -4.22
N LEU A 108 -2.63 6.67 -3.07
CA LEU A 108 -1.20 6.50 -2.89
C LEU A 108 -0.84 5.02 -2.98
N VAL A 109 -0.15 4.61 -4.05
CA VAL A 109 0.49 3.28 -4.13
C VAL A 109 1.96 3.41 -3.74
N ALA A 110 2.32 2.86 -2.58
CA ALA A 110 3.67 2.93 -2.01
C ALA A 110 4.38 1.56 -2.02
N GLY A 111 5.70 1.56 -1.78
CA GLY A 111 6.58 0.39 -1.91
C GLY A 111 7.52 0.48 -3.11
N LYS A 112 7.01 0.22 -4.33
CA LYS A 112 7.82 -0.07 -5.52
C LYS A 112 8.38 1.13 -6.28
N GLY A 113 7.57 2.15 -6.54
CA GLY A 113 8.00 3.30 -7.35
C GLY A 113 8.40 2.89 -8.78
N HIS A 114 9.67 3.05 -9.16
CA HIS A 114 10.16 2.68 -10.50
C HIS A 114 10.51 1.19 -10.66
N GLU A 115 10.37 0.38 -9.61
CA GLU A 115 10.59 -1.06 -9.69
C GLU A 115 9.48 -1.74 -10.52
N LYS A 116 9.86 -2.48 -11.56
CA LYS A 116 8.95 -3.11 -12.54
C LYS A 116 8.83 -4.63 -12.37
N TYR A 117 9.03 -5.12 -11.16
CA TYR A 117 8.86 -6.54 -10.86
C TYR A 117 8.31 -6.77 -9.45
N GLN A 118 7.80 -7.98 -9.24
CA GLN A 118 7.49 -8.55 -7.94
C GLN A 118 8.30 -9.83 -7.75
N GLU A 119 9.10 -9.88 -6.68
CA GLU A 119 9.97 -11.02 -6.38
C GLU A 119 9.27 -12.03 -5.46
N ILE A 120 9.10 -13.26 -5.95
CA ILE A 120 8.44 -14.37 -5.25
C ILE A 120 9.33 -15.61 -5.38
N ASN A 121 9.78 -16.19 -4.27
CA ASN A 121 10.67 -17.35 -4.21
C ASN A 121 11.90 -17.25 -5.14
N GLY A 122 12.53 -16.08 -5.17
CA GLY A 122 13.71 -15.80 -6.00
C GLY A 122 13.41 -15.53 -7.48
N VAL A 123 12.16 -15.60 -7.91
CA VAL A 123 11.73 -15.30 -9.28
C VAL A 123 11.16 -13.88 -9.36
N LYS A 124 11.67 -13.08 -10.30
CA LYS A 124 11.17 -11.73 -10.58
C LYS A 124 10.09 -11.78 -11.66
N HIS A 125 8.83 -11.64 -11.24
CA HIS A 125 7.69 -11.56 -12.14
C HIS A 125 7.49 -10.12 -12.62
N PRO A 126 7.26 -9.86 -13.93
CA PRO A 126 6.93 -8.52 -14.42
C PRO A 126 5.73 -7.93 -13.69
N PHE A 127 5.90 -6.77 -13.07
CA PHE A 127 4.86 -6.09 -12.30
C PHE A 127 5.16 -4.60 -12.18
N ASP A 128 4.32 -3.73 -12.72
CA ASP A 128 4.54 -2.28 -12.72
C ASP A 128 3.28 -1.58 -12.17
N ASP A 129 3.40 -0.98 -10.98
CA ASP A 129 2.29 -0.27 -10.31
C ASP A 129 1.72 0.83 -11.22
N LYS A 130 2.58 1.58 -11.91
CA LYS A 130 2.19 2.69 -12.77
C LYS A 130 1.39 2.18 -13.96
N LYS A 131 1.89 1.13 -14.62
CA LYS A 131 1.21 0.52 -15.77
C LYS A 131 -0.17 -0.02 -15.39
N ILE A 132 -0.30 -0.67 -14.23
CA ILE A 132 -1.59 -1.20 -13.76
C ILE A 132 -2.57 -0.06 -13.49
N LEU A 133 -2.12 1.04 -12.87
CA LEU A 133 -2.97 2.21 -12.65
C LEU A 133 -3.41 2.84 -13.98
N GLU A 134 -2.49 3.02 -14.94
CA GLU A 134 -2.82 3.53 -16.28
C GLU A 134 -3.87 2.65 -16.96
N GLU A 135 -3.69 1.33 -16.99
CA GLU A 135 -4.65 0.39 -17.55
C GLU A 135 -6.04 0.48 -16.89
N LEU A 136 -6.10 0.74 -15.58
CA LEU A 136 -7.37 0.83 -14.84
C LEU A 136 -8.08 2.17 -15.02
N PHE A 137 -7.35 3.27 -15.22
CA PHE A 137 -7.93 4.59 -15.48
C PHE A 137 -8.24 4.83 -16.96
N GLU A 138 -7.59 4.12 -17.89
CA GLU A 138 -7.91 4.18 -19.32
C GLU A 138 -9.13 3.35 -19.71
N ILE A 139 -9.61 2.47 -18.82
CA ILE A 139 -10.88 1.76 -18.98
C ILE A 139 -11.97 2.65 -18.37
N ASP A 140 -12.39 3.65 -19.14
CA ASP A 140 -13.68 4.34 -18.99
C ASP A 140 -14.73 3.76 -19.96
#